data_AF-A0A4Q9KJK8-F1
#
_entry.id   AF-A0A4Q9KJK8-F1
#
_cell.length_a   1.000
_cell.length_b   1.000
_cell.length_c   1.000
_cell.angle_alpha   90.00
_cell.angle_beta   90.00
_cell.angle_gamma   90.00
#
_symmetry.space_group_name_H-M   'P 1'
#
loop_
_entity.id
_entity.type
_entity.pdbx_description
1 polymer ?
#
loop_
_entity_poly.entity_id
_entity_poly.type
_entity_poly.pdbx_seq_one_letter_code
_entity_poly.pdbx_strand_id
1 'polypeptide(L)'
;MDYESFLSARRSLMAQVTRDAYGRLLGGLTQPVEADFSAPERDLEPSLSELIELELLRPGDLLDPVAPEWVVDAVIDDDGTLVIDGTHHFDSLDEATHHLGVTNMSGLAFWALETVDGLLPLKDLGNVRRQGVRSNDQNLWMVLGGVT
;
A
#
# COMPACT_ATOMS: atom_id res chain seq x y z
N MET A 1 18.72 -4.06 49.83
CA MET A 1 18.17 -5.23 49.11
C MET A 1 19.19 -5.61 48.07
N ASP A 2 19.70 -6.84 48.07
CA ASP A 2 20.67 -7.30 47.08
C ASP A 2 19.99 -7.72 45.77
N TYR A 3 20.78 -7.82 44.71
CA TYR A 3 20.31 -8.10 43.35
C TYR A 3 19.64 -9.48 43.23
N GLU A 4 20.15 -10.49 43.94
CA GLU A 4 19.58 -11.84 43.92
C GLU A 4 18.21 -11.88 44.62
N SER A 5 18.08 -11.15 45.74
CA SER A 5 16.80 -10.97 46.44
C SER A 5 15.76 -10.26 45.58
N PHE A 6 16.15 -9.24 44.81
CA PHE A 6 15.26 -8.57 43.86
C PHE A 6 14.85 -9.49 42.70
N LEU A 7 15.78 -10.24 42.12
CA LEU A 7 15.47 -11.19 41.03
C LEU A 7 14.57 -12.33 41.50
N SER A 8 14.81 -12.86 42.69
CA SER A 8 13.96 -13.89 43.30
C SER A 8 12.54 -13.38 43.55
N ALA A 9 12.41 -12.17 44.10
CA ALA A 9 11.11 -11.52 44.31
C ALA A 9 10.36 -11.28 42.99
N ARG A 10 11.06 -10.78 41.95
CA ARG A 10 10.48 -10.55 40.62
C ARG A 10 10.00 -11.85 39.98
N ARG A 11 10.79 -12.92 40.01
CA ARG A 11 10.40 -14.23 39.44
C ARG A 11 9.17 -14.80 40.14
N SER A 12 9.12 -14.67 41.46
CA SER A 12 7.98 -15.14 42.26
C SER A 12 6.70 -14.39 41.93
N LEU A 13 6.80 -13.07 41.78
CA LEU A 13 5.67 -12.21 41.44
C LEU A 13 5.17 -12.47 40.02
N MET A 14 6.07 -12.68 39.05
CA MET A 14 5.72 -13.07 37.68
C MET A 14 5.02 -14.44 37.64
N ALA A 15 5.53 -15.42 38.38
CA ALA A 15 4.89 -16.75 38.47
C ALA A 15 3.49 -16.68 39.07
N GLN A 16 3.28 -15.80 40.06
CA GLN A 16 1.97 -15.58 40.67
C GLN A 16 0.99 -14.92 39.69
N VAL A 17 1.40 -13.86 38.99
CA VAL A 17 0.57 -13.17 37.98
C VAL A 17 0.15 -14.14 36.87
N THR A 18 1.07 -14.96 36.36
CA THR A 18 0.76 -15.95 35.32
C THR A 18 -0.22 -17.01 35.82
N ARG A 19 -0.05 -17.50 37.06
CA ARG A 19 -0.96 -18.49 37.66
C ARG A 19 -2.36 -17.91 37.87
N ASP A 20 -2.46 -16.68 38.35
CA ASP A 20 -3.74 -16.00 38.58
C ASP A 20 -4.45 -15.68 37.26
N ALA A 21 -3.72 -15.24 36.24
CA ALA A 21 -4.27 -15.02 34.90
C ALA A 21 -4.77 -16.32 34.28
N TYR A 22 -4.00 -17.40 34.38
CA TYR A 22 -4.40 -18.72 33.87
C TYR A 22 -5.63 -19.27 34.61
N GLY A 23 -5.71 -19.09 35.93
CA GLY A 23 -6.90 -19.45 36.71
C GLY A 23 -8.16 -18.69 36.27
N ARG A 24 -8.03 -17.41 35.91
CA ARG A 24 -9.15 -16.60 35.37
C ARG A 24 -9.60 -17.09 33.99
N LEU A 25 -8.67 -17.52 33.14
CA LEU A 25 -8.99 -18.10 31.83
C LEU A 25 -9.72 -19.44 31.95
N LEU A 26 -9.38 -20.27 32.94
CA LEU A 26 -10.05 -21.56 33.17
C LEU A 26 -11.42 -21.43 33.85
N GLY A 27 -11.63 -20.39 34.66
CA GLY A 27 -12.86 -20.20 35.44
C GLY A 27 -13.98 -19.44 34.72
N GLY A 28 -13.69 -18.81 33.58
CA GLY A 28 -14.68 -18.11 32.77
C GLY A 28 -14.91 -18.84 31.45
N LEU A 29 -16.12 -19.37 31.26
CA LEU A 29 -16.71 -19.45 29.92
C LEU A 29 -16.89 -18.01 29.43
N THR A 30 -15.78 -17.37 29.07
CA THR A 30 -15.79 -16.10 28.39
C THR A 30 -16.37 -16.41 27.02
N GLN A 31 -17.64 -16.05 26.83
CA GLN A 31 -18.14 -15.88 25.48
C GLN A 31 -17.12 -15.01 24.75
N PRO A 32 -16.72 -15.38 23.52
CA PRO A 32 -15.94 -14.46 22.72
C PRO A 32 -16.79 -13.20 22.62
N VAL A 33 -16.34 -12.13 23.27
CA VAL A 33 -16.73 -10.81 22.81
C VAL A 33 -16.13 -10.77 21.42
N GLU A 34 -17.00 -10.93 20.42
CA GLU A 34 -16.77 -10.44 19.07
C GLU A 34 -16.44 -8.97 19.24
N ALA A 35 -15.17 -8.69 19.52
CA ALA A 35 -14.63 -7.37 19.43
C ALA A 35 -14.77 -7.07 17.94
N ASP A 36 -15.77 -6.26 17.63
CA ASP A 36 -15.92 -5.64 16.33
C ASP A 36 -14.70 -4.72 16.17
N PHE A 37 -13.58 -5.32 15.77
CA PHE A 37 -12.47 -4.64 15.14
C PHE A 37 -12.95 -4.27 13.74
N SER A 38 -13.98 -3.45 13.66
CA SER A 38 -14.14 -2.54 12.53
C SER A 38 -12.91 -1.64 12.57
N ALA A 39 -11.82 -2.14 11.99
CA ALA A 39 -10.74 -1.30 11.51
C ALA A 39 -11.43 -0.14 10.81
N PRO A 40 -11.00 1.11 11.04
CA PRO A 40 -11.53 2.21 10.25
C PRO A 40 -11.44 1.76 8.80
N GLU A 41 -12.54 1.89 8.06
CA GLU A 41 -12.55 1.83 6.60
C GLU A 41 -11.58 2.92 6.14
N ARG A 42 -10.28 2.64 6.22
CA ARG A 42 -9.29 3.33 5.44
C ARG A 42 -9.71 2.94 4.04
N ASP A 43 -10.07 3.93 3.24
CA ASP A 43 -9.98 3.80 1.80
C ASP A 43 -8.64 3.12 1.54
N LEU A 44 -8.67 1.81 1.28
CA LEU A 44 -7.48 0.99 1.13
C LEU A 44 -6.88 1.46 -0.18
N GLU A 45 -5.91 2.37 -0.07
CA GLU A 45 -5.12 2.79 -1.21
C GLU A 45 -4.51 1.52 -1.82
N PRO A 46 -4.61 1.35 -3.16
CA PRO A 46 -4.09 0.17 -3.81
C PRO A 46 -2.58 0.09 -3.57
N SER A 47 -2.13 -1.08 -3.14
CA SER A 47 -0.73 -1.42 -2.98
C SER A 47 0.00 -1.42 -4.33
N LEU A 48 1.34 -1.35 -4.30
CA LEU A 48 2.16 -1.43 -5.51
C LEU A 48 1.87 -2.70 -6.31
N SER A 49 1.79 -3.85 -5.61
CA SER A 49 1.47 -5.13 -6.22
C SER A 49 0.10 -5.12 -6.89
N GLU A 50 -0.93 -4.53 -6.27
CA GLU A 50 -2.26 -4.41 -6.88
C GLU A 50 -2.23 -3.52 -8.14
N LEU A 51 -1.46 -2.43 -8.15
CA LEU A 51 -1.32 -1.60 -9.35
C LEU A 51 -0.68 -2.37 -10.52
N ILE A 52 0.27 -3.26 -10.22
CA ILE A 52 0.92 -4.13 -11.21
C ILE A 52 -0.03 -5.23 -11.67
N GLU A 53 -0.74 -5.89 -10.75
CA GLU A 53 -1.73 -6.94 -11.04
C GLU A 53 -2.88 -6.41 -11.91
N LEU A 54 -3.29 -5.16 -11.68
CA LEU A 54 -4.29 -4.46 -12.50
C LEU A 54 -3.71 -3.96 -13.84
N GLU A 55 -2.45 -4.24 -14.14
CA GLU A 55 -1.66 -3.75 -15.28
C GLU A 55 -1.70 -2.21 -15.42
N LEU A 56 -1.88 -1.49 -14.31
CA LEU A 56 -1.78 -0.04 -14.27
C LEU A 56 -0.32 0.42 -14.27
N LEU A 57 0.56 -0.41 -13.70
CA LEU A 57 2.02 -0.28 -13.75
C LEU A 57 2.63 -1.55 -14.33
N ARG A 58 3.78 -1.41 -14.97
CA ARG A 58 4.53 -2.49 -15.62
C ARG A 58 6.02 -2.35 -15.31
N PRO A 59 6.77 -3.47 -15.30
CA PRO A 59 8.23 -3.40 -15.31
C PRO A 59 8.75 -2.50 -16.43
N GLY A 60 9.69 -1.63 -16.08
CA GLY A 60 10.25 -0.59 -16.95
C GLY A 60 9.50 0.75 -16.93
N ASP A 61 8.36 0.84 -16.23
CA ASP A 61 7.68 2.13 -16.05
C ASP A 61 8.50 3.04 -15.12
N LEU A 62 8.64 4.30 -15.52
CA LEU A 62 9.34 5.34 -14.78
C LEU A 62 8.34 6.08 -13.89
N LEU A 63 8.71 6.24 -12.62
CA LEU A 63 7.94 6.96 -11.62
C LEU A 63 8.71 8.21 -11.19
N ASP A 64 8.00 9.34 -11.20
CA ASP A 64 8.50 10.63 -10.75
C ASP A 64 7.64 11.15 -9.61
N PRO A 65 8.23 11.93 -8.69
CA PRO A 65 7.45 12.69 -7.72
C PRO A 65 6.50 13.68 -8.41
N VAL A 66 5.26 13.80 -7.92
CA VAL A 66 4.29 14.81 -8.39
C VAL A 66 4.82 16.24 -8.17
N ALA A 67 5.66 16.40 -7.16
CA ALA A 67 6.18 17.69 -6.73
C ALA A 67 7.53 17.97 -7.42
N PRO A 68 7.64 19.04 -8.25
CA PRO A 68 8.76 19.27 -9.15
C PRO A 68 10.08 19.63 -8.45
N GLU A 69 10.05 19.93 -7.15
CA GLU A 69 11.25 20.16 -6.34
C GLU A 69 12.02 18.87 -6.02
N TRP A 70 11.39 17.70 -6.20
CA TRP A 70 12.01 16.40 -6.01
C TRP A 70 12.47 15.87 -7.36
N VAL A 71 13.76 15.57 -7.47
CA VAL A 71 14.37 14.94 -8.65
C VAL A 71 14.84 13.57 -8.21
N VAL A 72 14.05 12.54 -8.51
CA VAL A 72 14.30 11.16 -8.10
C VAL A 72 14.05 10.26 -9.30
N ASP A 73 15.04 9.46 -9.68
CA ASP A 73 14.90 8.49 -10.78
C ASP A 73 14.39 7.17 -10.18
N ALA A 74 13.10 6.90 -10.36
CA ALA A 74 12.48 5.68 -9.86
C ALA A 74 11.90 4.84 -11.00
N VAL A 75 12.14 3.53 -10.96
CA VAL A 75 11.71 2.59 -12.00
C VAL A 75 11.13 1.33 -11.40
N ILE A 76 10.11 0.76 -12.02
CA ILE A 76 9.60 -0.57 -11.65
C ILE A 76 10.51 -1.63 -12.26
N ASP A 77 11.10 -2.51 -11.45
CA ASP A 77 11.91 -3.62 -11.95
C ASP A 77 11.07 -4.83 -12.39
N ASP A 78 11.75 -5.85 -12.94
CA ASP A 78 11.12 -7.09 -13.41
C ASP A 78 10.46 -7.91 -12.28
N ASP A 79 10.87 -7.68 -11.03
CA ASP A 79 10.31 -8.31 -9.85
C ASP A 79 9.06 -7.56 -9.33
N GLY A 80 8.73 -6.41 -9.92
CA GLY A 80 7.60 -5.57 -9.53
C GLY A 80 7.87 -4.71 -8.30
N THR A 81 9.14 -4.48 -7.99
CA THR A 81 9.58 -3.58 -6.91
C THR A 81 9.93 -2.20 -7.47
N LEU A 82 9.79 -1.18 -6.63
CA LEU A 82 10.19 0.18 -6.98
C LEU A 82 11.68 0.36 -6.68
N VAL A 83 12.46 0.68 -7.70
CA VAL A 83 13.90 0.92 -7.60
C VAL A 83 14.20 2.39 -7.72
N ILE A 84 14.75 2.99 -6.66
CA ILE A 84 15.21 4.37 -6.63
C ILE A 84 16.72 4.42 -6.89
N ASP A 85 17.16 5.33 -7.77
CA ASP A 85 18.56 5.58 -8.14
C ASP A 85 19.32 4.31 -8.55
N GLY A 86 18.60 3.29 -9.04
CA GLY A 86 19.14 1.99 -9.44
C GLY A 86 19.73 1.13 -8.31
N THR A 87 19.56 1.52 -7.04
CA THR A 87 20.21 0.84 -5.89
C THR A 87 19.24 0.45 -4.79
N HIS A 88 18.17 1.23 -4.57
CA HIS A 88 17.27 1.03 -3.45
C HIS A 88 15.96 0.40 -3.91
N HIS A 89 15.72 -0.85 -3.52
CA HIS A 89 14.51 -1.61 -3.88
C HIS A 89 13.47 -1.52 -2.77
N PHE A 90 12.21 -1.30 -3.14
CA PHE A 90 11.10 -1.18 -2.22
C PHE A 90 9.87 -1.95 -2.73
N ASP A 91 9.25 -2.71 -1.84
CA ASP A 91 8.02 -3.45 -2.13
C ASP A 91 6.76 -2.57 -1.94
N SER A 92 6.93 -1.36 -1.39
CA SER A 92 5.84 -0.42 -1.08
C SER A 92 6.17 1.00 -1.49
N LEU A 93 5.18 1.68 -2.07
CA LEU A 93 5.25 3.11 -2.41
C LEU A 93 5.48 3.99 -1.17
N ASP A 94 4.88 3.64 -0.04
CA ASP A 94 5.03 4.39 1.22
C ASP A 94 6.46 4.29 1.75
N GLU A 95 7.06 3.10 1.66
CA GLU A 95 8.43 2.87 2.11
C GLU A 95 9.43 3.65 1.27
N ALA A 96 9.26 3.63 -0.05
CA ALA A 96 10.03 4.42 -1.00
C ALA A 96 9.90 5.93 -0.73
N THR A 97 8.70 6.41 -0.39
CA THR A 97 8.44 7.82 -0.08
C THR A 97 9.08 8.23 1.25
N HIS A 98 8.95 7.38 2.27
CA HIS A 98 9.59 7.58 3.57
C HIS A 98 11.12 7.57 3.48
N HIS A 99 11.69 6.79 2.56
CA HIS A 99 13.13 6.79 2.29
C HIS A 99 13.64 8.17 1.85
N LEU A 100 12.82 8.92 1.10
CA LEU A 100 13.10 10.29 0.67
C LEU A 100 12.86 11.33 1.79
N GLY A 101 12.44 10.90 2.97
CA GLY A 101 12.16 11.76 4.13
C GLY A 101 10.76 12.39 4.11
N VAL A 102 9.92 12.03 3.14
CA VAL A 102 8.53 12.48 3.04
C VAL A 102 7.67 11.54 3.88
N THR A 103 7.11 12.03 4.99
CA THR A 103 6.28 11.22 5.92
C THR A 103 4.89 11.82 6.16
N ASN A 104 4.61 12.94 5.51
CA ASN A 104 3.37 13.71 5.65
C ASN A 104 2.31 13.38 4.59
N MET A 105 2.61 12.46 3.66
CA MET A 105 1.70 12.02 2.61
C MET A 105 1.97 10.56 2.24
N SER A 106 0.96 9.89 1.67
CA SER A 106 1.11 8.52 1.17
C SER A 106 1.92 8.48 -0.12
N GLY A 107 2.55 7.35 -0.38
CA GLY A 107 3.30 7.11 -1.61
C GLY A 107 2.42 7.17 -2.85
N LEU A 108 1.17 6.69 -2.78
CA LEU A 108 0.22 6.81 -3.88
C LEU A 108 -0.04 8.27 -4.30
N ALA A 109 -0.02 9.19 -3.33
CA ALA A 109 -0.19 10.63 -3.58
C ALA A 109 1.11 11.32 -4.00
N PHE A 110 2.26 10.76 -3.64
CA PHE A 110 3.58 11.32 -3.93
C PHE A 110 4.07 10.96 -5.33
N TRP A 111 3.85 9.73 -5.78
CA TRP A 111 4.35 9.24 -7.06
C TRP A 111 3.38 9.51 -8.22
N ALA A 112 3.96 9.69 -9.40
CA ALA A 112 3.30 9.81 -10.69
C ALA A 112 4.01 8.94 -11.72
N LEU A 113 3.25 8.35 -12.63
CA LEU A 113 3.77 7.65 -13.79
C LEU A 113 4.24 8.67 -14.84
N GLU A 114 5.49 8.55 -15.28
CA GLU A 114 5.98 9.32 -16.42
C GLU A 114 5.40 8.73 -17.71
N THR A 115 4.61 9.53 -18.42
CA THR A 115 4.05 9.17 -19.72
C THR A 115 4.54 10.13 -20.79
N VAL A 116 4.34 9.77 -22.06
CA VAL A 116 4.69 10.63 -23.21
C VAL A 116 3.96 11.98 -23.15
N ASP A 117 2.76 12.02 -22.56
CA ASP A 117 1.95 13.22 -22.42
C ASP A 117 2.24 14.02 -21.12
N GLY A 118 3.16 13.52 -20.28
CA GLY A 118 3.57 14.12 -19.01
C GLY A 118 3.37 13.22 -17.80
N LEU A 119 3.44 13.81 -16.60
CA LEU A 119 3.30 13.09 -15.34
C LEU A 119 1.84 12.81 -15.03
N LEU A 120 1.52 11.53 -14.79
CA LEU A 120 0.20 11.07 -14.41
C LEU A 120 0.20 10.57 -12.96
N PRO A 121 -0.41 11.31 -12.00
CA PRO A 121 -0.44 10.90 -10.59
C PRO A 121 -1.04 9.51 -10.40
N LEU A 122 -0.41 8.65 -9.57
CA LEU A 122 -0.87 7.27 -9.38
C LEU A 122 -2.28 7.19 -8.78
N LYS A 123 -2.63 8.14 -7.91
CA LYS A 123 -4.00 8.29 -7.38
C LYS A 123 -5.09 8.42 -8.47
N ASP A 124 -4.73 8.89 -9.66
CA ASP A 124 -5.65 9.15 -10.76
C ASP A 124 -5.66 8.04 -11.83
N LEU A 125 -4.72 7.08 -11.77
CA LEU A 125 -4.58 5.99 -12.75
C LEU A 125 -5.86 5.15 -12.92
N GLY A 126 -6.51 4.81 -11.81
CA GLY A 126 -7.74 4.00 -11.82
C GLY A 126 -8.93 4.69 -12.50
N ASN A 127 -8.89 6.02 -12.65
CA ASN A 127 -9.95 6.79 -13.31
C ASN A 127 -9.68 6.97 -14.81
N VAL A 128 -8.42 7.05 -15.21
CA VAL A 128 -7.99 7.33 -16.59
C VAL A 128 -8.13 6.09 -17.48
N ARG A 129 -7.66 4.92 -17.03
CA ARG A 129 -7.72 3.69 -17.85
C ARG A 129 -9.15 3.20 -18.11
N ARG A 130 -10.09 3.53 -17.22
CA ARG A 130 -11.53 3.26 -17.42
C ARG A 130 -12.19 4.16 -18.47
N GLN A 131 -11.64 5.34 -18.75
CA GLN A 131 -12.15 6.23 -19.80
C GLN A 131 -11.62 5.86 -21.20
N GLY A 132 -10.41 5.30 -21.31
CA GLY A 132 -9.84 4.85 -22.59
C GLY A 132 -10.62 3.74 -23.29
N VAL A 133 -11.34 2.89 -22.54
CA VAL A 133 -12.11 1.75 -23.10
C VAL A 133 -13.48 2.18 -23.66
N ARG A 134 -13.98 3.38 -23.38
CA ARG A 134 -15.33 3.81 -23.78
C ARG A 134 -15.42 4.60 -25.08
N SER A 135 -14.30 4.94 -25.73
CA SER A 135 -14.32 5.86 -26.89
C SER A 135 -14.22 5.21 -28.27
N ASN A 136 -14.11 3.88 -28.39
CA ASN A 136 -13.84 3.24 -29.70
C ASN A 136 -15.03 2.47 -30.34
N ASP A 137 -16.20 2.37 -29.70
CA ASP A 137 -17.31 1.54 -30.20
C ASP A 137 -18.48 2.30 -30.84
N GLN A 138 -18.39 3.62 -31.04
CA GLN A 138 -19.52 4.44 -31.56
C GLN A 138 -19.44 4.79 -33.05
N ASN A 139 -18.56 4.19 -33.86
CA ASN A 139 -18.40 4.64 -35.26
C ASN A 139 -18.28 3.54 -36.32
N LEU A 140 -19.10 2.48 -36.25
CA LEU A 140 -19.05 1.39 -37.23
C LEU A 140 -20.39 0.88 -37.80
N TRP A 141 -21.47 1.67 -37.73
CA TRP A 141 -22.78 1.26 -38.31
C TRP A 141 -23.49 2.31 -39.18
N MET A 142 -22.78 3.26 -39.80
CA MET A 142 -23.41 4.24 -40.70
C MET A 142 -22.77 4.35 -42.10
N VAL A 143 -22.38 3.24 -42.76
CA VAL A 143 -22.18 3.27 -44.22
C VAL A 143 -22.52 1.94 -44.91
N LEU A 144 -23.64 1.30 -44.59
CA LEU A 144 -24.21 0.26 -45.47
C LEU A 144 -25.74 0.23 -45.34
N GLY A 145 -26.45 0.93 -46.23
CA GLY A 145 -27.90 0.76 -46.39
C GLY A 145 -28.59 1.96 -47.01
N GLY A 146 -28.70 1.98 -48.35
CA GLY A 146 -29.49 3.01 -49.03
C GLY A 146 -29.38 2.99 -50.54
N VAL A 147 -29.72 1.84 -51.15
CA VAL A 147 -30.10 1.78 -52.57
C VAL A 147 -31.47 2.44 -52.73
N THR A 148 -31.59 3.43 -53.61
CA THR A 148 -32.60 3.45 -54.68
C THR A 148 -32.23 4.48 -55.74
#